data_AF-A0A2H0KKQ0-F1
#
_entry.id   AF-A0A2H0KKQ0-F1
#
_cell.length_a   1.000
_cell.length_b   1.000
_cell.length_c   1.000
_cell.angle_alpha   90.00
_cell.angle_beta   90.00
_cell.angle_gamma   90.00
#
_symmetry.space_group_name_H-M   'P 1'
#
loop_
_entity.id
_entity.type
_entity.pdbx_description
1 polymer ?
#
loop_
_entity_poly.entity_id
_entity_poly.type
_entity_poly.pdbx_seq_one_letter_code
_entity_poly.pdbx_strand_id
1 'polypeptide(L)'
;IFKRAHELGIRGIVTGQGPDILFAGYHKYKQLSGTELENEIKKDLVLLETDKKRDGAMANHFGITLLNPYLEQDFVDFSLSVPSELKLKDGVEKYFMRKWGKTRGLPQEIVVRPKKAFQYSTGLQKKVNKMKV
;
A
#
# COMPACT_ATOMS: atom_id res chain seq x y z
N ILE A 1 3.33 10.96 11.42
CA ILE A 1 1.89 10.75 11.67
C ILE A 1 1.64 10.36 13.12
N PHE A 2 2.30 9.32 13.65
CA PHE A 2 2.12 8.82 15.02
C PHE A 2 2.29 9.87 16.12
N LYS A 3 3.38 10.66 16.10
CA LYS A 3 3.55 11.78 17.04
C LYS A 3 2.34 12.73 17.07
N ARG A 4 1.86 13.13 15.88
CA ARG A 4 0.72 14.05 15.76
C ARG A 4 -0.58 13.42 16.25
N ALA A 5 -0.78 12.13 15.98
CA ALA A 5 -1.94 11.39 16.50
C ALA A 5 -1.92 11.32 18.04
N HIS A 6 -0.76 11.07 18.63
CA HIS A 6 -0.56 11.08 20.08
C HIS A 6 -0.88 12.46 20.69
N GLU A 7 -0.36 13.55 20.11
CA GLU A 7 -0.68 14.93 20.54
C GLU A 7 -2.18 15.24 20.47
N LEU A 8 -2.92 14.57 19.58
CA LEU A 8 -4.37 14.70 19.42
C LEU A 8 -5.17 13.70 20.28
N GLY A 9 -4.51 12.91 21.12
CA GLY A 9 -5.16 11.88 21.95
C GLY A 9 -5.71 10.68 21.17
N ILE A 10 -5.31 10.51 19.91
CA ILE A 10 -5.73 9.38 19.07
C ILE A 10 -4.94 8.14 19.47
N ARG A 11 -5.67 7.08 19.86
CA ARG A 11 -5.09 5.82 20.35
C ARG A 11 -5.08 4.68 19.33
N GLY A 12 -5.78 4.83 18.20
CA GLY A 12 -5.89 3.80 17.18
C GLY A 12 -5.76 4.38 15.77
N ILE A 13 -5.01 3.70 14.91
CA ILE A 13 -4.87 4.08 13.50
C ILE A 13 -5.03 2.84 12.62
N VAL A 14 -5.89 2.95 11.60
CA VAL A 14 -5.98 1.98 10.51
C VAL A 14 -5.16 2.50 9.33
N THR A 15 -4.33 1.65 8.73
CA THR A 15 -3.55 2.02 7.54
C THR A 15 -3.92 1.19 6.32
N GLY A 16 -3.66 1.75 5.14
CA GLY A 16 -3.80 1.09 3.85
C GLY A 16 -2.50 0.46 3.34
N GLN A 17 -1.63 -0.04 4.22
CA GLN A 17 -0.40 -0.74 3.85
C GLN A 17 -0.70 -2.14 3.31
N GLY A 18 0.03 -2.62 2.30
CA GLY A 18 -0.18 -3.95 1.70
C GLY A 18 -0.62 -3.93 0.23
N PRO A 19 -1.73 -3.25 -0.13
CA PRO A 19 -2.33 -3.27 -1.46
C PRO A 19 -1.39 -2.98 -2.63
N ASP A 20 -0.35 -2.18 -2.41
CA ASP A 20 0.57 -1.85 -3.48
C ASP A 20 1.47 -3.02 -3.88
N ILE A 21 1.67 -4.02 -3.02
CA ILE A 21 2.31 -5.31 -3.36
C ILE A 21 1.23 -6.32 -3.74
N LEU A 22 0.25 -6.54 -2.85
CA LEU A 22 -0.76 -7.60 -2.99
C LEU A 22 -1.60 -7.49 -4.28
N PHE A 23 -1.83 -6.26 -4.76
CA PHE A 23 -2.63 -5.98 -5.97
C PHE A 23 -1.84 -5.21 -7.04
N ALA A 24 -0.52 -5.45 -7.13
CA ALA A 24 0.31 -4.92 -8.21
C ALA A 24 0.27 -3.38 -8.36
N GLY A 25 0.33 -2.65 -7.25
CA GLY A 25 0.29 -1.19 -7.23
C GLY A 25 1.56 -0.49 -7.67
N TYR A 26 2.75 -1.07 -7.47
CA TYR A 26 4.01 -0.41 -7.84
C TYR A 26 4.20 -0.28 -9.36
N HIS A 27 4.86 0.81 -9.77
CA HIS A 27 5.15 1.08 -11.18
C HIS A 27 6.01 -0.03 -11.82
N LYS A 28 6.91 -0.67 -11.04
CA LYS A 28 7.75 -1.77 -11.55
C LYS A 28 6.95 -2.97 -12.07
N TYR A 29 5.73 -3.17 -11.56
CA TYR A 29 4.88 -4.27 -11.98
C TYR A 29 4.23 -4.04 -13.34
N LYS A 30 4.16 -2.80 -13.84
CA LYS A 30 3.44 -2.47 -15.08
C LYS A 30 3.97 -3.18 -16.32
N GLN A 31 5.22 -3.63 -16.28
CA GLN A 31 5.89 -4.33 -17.37
C GLN A 31 5.86 -5.85 -17.22
N LEU A 32 5.21 -6.38 -16.17
CA LEU A 32 5.13 -7.80 -15.87
C LEU A 32 3.72 -8.32 -16.14
N SER A 33 3.60 -9.62 -16.46
CA SER A 33 2.32 -10.26 -16.68
C SER A 33 2.35 -11.74 -16.28
N GLY A 34 1.18 -12.35 -16.05
CA GLY A 34 1.05 -13.76 -15.72
C GLY A 34 1.95 -14.18 -14.56
N THR A 35 2.64 -15.31 -14.74
CA THR A 35 3.55 -15.92 -13.76
C THR A 35 4.69 -14.99 -13.33
N GLU A 36 5.19 -14.12 -14.21
CA GLU A 36 6.27 -13.19 -13.87
C GLU A 36 5.82 -12.18 -12.81
N LEU A 37 4.62 -11.63 -12.98
CA LEU A 37 4.02 -10.72 -12.01
C LEU A 37 3.76 -11.42 -10.67
N GLU A 38 3.23 -12.65 -10.71
CA GLU A 38 2.96 -13.43 -9.50
C GLU A 38 4.24 -13.72 -8.71
N ASN A 39 5.31 -14.11 -9.40
CA ASN A 39 6.61 -14.37 -8.79
C ASN A 39 7.22 -13.11 -8.18
N GLU A 40 7.11 -11.97 -8.87
CA GLU A 40 7.63 -10.70 -8.34
C GLU A 40 6.84 -10.25 -7.10
N ILE A 41 5.50 -10.39 -7.10
CA ILE A 41 4.68 -10.13 -5.91
C ILE A 41 5.10 -11.02 -4.74
N LYS A 42 5.28 -12.33 -4.97
CA LYS A 42 5.73 -13.28 -3.93
C LYS A 42 7.07 -12.88 -3.32
N LYS A 43 8.04 -12.46 -4.15
CA LYS A 43 9.33 -11.95 -3.68
C LYS A 43 9.18 -10.71 -2.80
N ASP A 44 8.30 -9.79 -3.18
CA ASP A 44 8.10 -8.54 -2.45
C ASP A 44 7.30 -8.69 -1.14
N LEU A 45 6.64 -9.84 -0.88
CA LEU A 45 5.88 -10.05 0.36
C LEU A 45 6.72 -9.83 1.63
N VAL A 46 8.03 -10.13 1.60
CA VAL A 46 8.95 -9.90 2.72
C VAL A 46 9.04 -8.41 3.12
N LEU A 47 8.77 -7.50 2.18
CA LEU A 47 8.75 -6.07 2.44
C LEU A 47 7.57 -5.69 3.33
N LEU A 48 6.45 -6.40 3.25
CA LEU A 48 5.27 -6.15 4.08
C LEU A 48 5.57 -6.39 5.56
N GLU A 49 6.30 -7.46 5.87
CA GLU A 49 6.74 -7.78 7.23
C GLU A 49 7.72 -6.74 7.76
N THR A 50 8.63 -6.27 6.91
CA THR A 50 9.60 -5.23 7.27
C THR A 50 8.90 -3.90 7.55
N ASP A 51 7.99 -3.49 6.69
CA ASP A 51 7.20 -2.26 6.88
C ASP A 51 6.29 -2.38 8.11
N LYS A 52 5.64 -3.54 8.34
CA LYS A 52 4.79 -3.79 9.53
C LYS A 52 5.58 -3.67 10.82
N LYS A 53 6.79 -4.26 10.88
CA LYS A 53 7.69 -4.13 12.05
C LYS A 53 8.12 -2.70 12.30
N ARG A 54 8.53 -1.99 11.24
CA ARG A 54 8.96 -0.58 11.33
C ARG A 54 7.82 0.31 11.84
N ASP A 55 6.66 0.24 11.20
CA ASP A 55 5.53 1.11 11.51
C ASP A 55 4.90 0.75 12.86
N GLY A 56 4.87 -0.54 13.20
CA GLY A 56 4.46 -1.03 14.51
C GLY A 56 5.36 -0.54 15.64
N ALA A 57 6.68 -0.58 15.47
CA ALA A 57 7.61 -0.04 16.48
C ALA A 57 7.37 1.46 16.75
N MET A 58 7.13 2.23 15.68
CA MET A 58 6.82 3.65 15.80
C MET A 58 5.45 3.91 16.45
N ALA A 59 4.43 3.12 16.10
CA ALA A 59 3.11 3.24 16.71
C ALA A 59 3.15 2.91 18.21
N ASN A 60 3.82 1.81 18.58
CA ASN A 60 4.01 1.39 19.97
C ASN A 60 4.73 2.45 20.80
N HIS A 61 5.79 3.06 20.26
CA HIS A 61 6.51 4.15 20.92
C HIS A 61 5.59 5.32 21.33
N PHE A 62 4.57 5.61 20.54
CA PHE A 62 3.60 6.67 20.82
C PHE A 62 2.31 6.17 21.51
N GLY A 63 2.27 4.91 21.94
CA GLY A 63 1.09 4.31 22.59
C GLY A 63 -0.12 4.18 21.67
N ILE A 64 0.11 3.98 20.36
CA ILE A 64 -0.94 3.85 19.34
C ILE A 64 -1.09 2.39 18.92
N THR A 65 -2.31 1.88 18.95
CA THR A 65 -2.68 0.61 18.32
C THR A 65 -2.73 0.79 16.81
N LEU A 66 -1.85 0.10 16.09
CA LEU A 66 -1.82 0.09 14.64
C LEU A 66 -2.58 -1.11 14.08
N LEU A 67 -3.52 -0.86 13.16
CA LEU A 67 -4.28 -1.87 12.46
C LEU A 67 -3.90 -1.86 10.98
N ASN A 68 -3.58 -3.03 10.45
CA ASN A 68 -3.21 -3.25 9.05
C ASN A 68 -4.12 -4.33 8.43
N PRO A 69 -5.40 -4.04 8.13
CA PRO A 69 -6.35 -5.06 7.69
C PRO A 69 -5.92 -5.85 6.46
N TYR A 70 -5.18 -5.22 5.54
CA TYR A 70 -4.67 -5.87 4.35
C TYR A 70 -3.46 -6.80 4.59
N LEU A 71 -2.90 -6.80 5.79
CA LEU A 71 -1.78 -7.65 6.19
C LEU A 71 -2.22 -8.81 7.10
N GLU A 72 -3.52 -8.96 7.32
CA GLU A 72 -4.07 -10.14 7.98
C GLU A 72 -3.93 -11.34 7.04
N GLN A 73 -3.61 -12.51 7.60
CA GLN A 73 -3.21 -13.68 6.83
C GLN A 73 -4.31 -14.13 5.86
N ASP A 74 -5.56 -14.11 6.30
CA ASP A 74 -6.74 -14.43 5.49
C ASP A 74 -6.88 -13.51 4.27
N PHE A 75 -6.63 -12.21 4.45
CA PHE A 75 -6.64 -11.25 3.36
C PHE A 75 -5.44 -11.43 2.42
N VAL A 76 -4.26 -11.73 2.96
CA VAL A 76 -3.06 -12.04 2.17
C VAL A 76 -3.33 -13.26 1.30
N ASP A 77 -3.81 -14.36 1.89
CA ASP A 77 -4.13 -15.60 1.16
C ASP A 77 -5.18 -15.38 0.08
N PHE A 78 -6.25 -14.65 0.41
CA PHE A 78 -7.24 -14.20 -0.57
C PHE A 78 -6.58 -13.43 -1.71
N SER A 79 -5.76 -12.43 -1.40
CA SER A 79 -5.11 -11.60 -2.43
C SER A 79 -4.17 -12.41 -3.33
N LEU A 80 -3.50 -13.44 -2.79
CA LEU A 80 -2.64 -14.34 -3.57
C LEU A 80 -3.45 -15.28 -4.47
N SER A 81 -4.68 -15.62 -4.10
CA SER A 81 -5.61 -16.39 -4.96
C SER A 81 -6.17 -15.60 -6.15
N VAL A 82 -6.11 -14.26 -6.11
CA VAL A 82 -6.62 -13.42 -7.21
C VAL A 82 -5.70 -13.51 -8.43
N PRO A 83 -6.23 -13.84 -9.63
CA PRO A 83 -5.46 -13.88 -10.87
C PRO A 83 -4.69 -12.59 -11.17
N SER A 84 -3.50 -12.73 -11.74
CA SER A 84 -2.60 -11.61 -12.03
C SER A 84 -3.25 -10.54 -12.93
N GLU A 85 -4.09 -10.96 -13.88
CA GLU A 85 -4.82 -10.14 -14.85
C GLU A 85 -5.92 -9.30 -14.21
N LEU A 86 -6.35 -9.66 -13.00
CA LEU A 86 -7.26 -8.86 -12.19
C LEU A 86 -6.52 -7.90 -11.27
N LYS A 87 -5.22 -8.12 -11.01
CA LYS A 87 -4.39 -7.20 -10.22
C LYS A 87 -3.89 -6.03 -11.09
N LEU A 88 -3.42 -6.34 -12.29
CA LEU A 88 -2.96 -5.39 -13.29
C LEU A 88 -3.64 -5.68 -14.63
N LYS A 89 -4.35 -4.70 -15.18
CA LYS A 89 -5.05 -4.83 -16.47
C LYS A 89 -4.90 -3.59 -17.30
N ASP A 90 -4.51 -3.73 -18.56
CA ASP A 90 -4.39 -2.61 -19.53
C ASP A 90 -3.56 -1.42 -18.97
N GLY A 91 -2.48 -1.73 -18.24
CA GLY A 91 -1.62 -0.72 -17.60
C GLY A 91 -2.19 -0.06 -16.34
N VAL A 92 -3.39 -0.47 -15.90
CA VAL A 92 -4.07 0.02 -14.69
C VAL A 92 -3.71 -0.85 -13.49
N GLU A 93 -2.92 -0.29 -12.58
CA GLU A 93 -2.57 -0.96 -11.32
C GLU A 93 -3.76 -1.10 -10.36
N LYS A 94 -3.73 -2.11 -9.49
CA LYS A 94 -4.79 -2.38 -8.49
C LYS A 94 -6.18 -2.48 -9.11
N TYR A 95 -6.27 -3.05 -10.31
CA TYR A 95 -7.48 -3.04 -11.13
C TYR A 95 -8.70 -3.60 -10.37
N PHE A 96 -8.57 -4.79 -9.76
CA PHE A 96 -9.59 -5.41 -8.93
C PHE A 96 -10.08 -4.49 -7.82
N MET A 97 -9.16 -3.89 -7.04
CA MET A 97 -9.52 -3.01 -5.93
C MET A 97 -10.21 -1.72 -6.41
N ARG A 98 -9.79 -1.17 -7.54
CA ARG A 98 -10.45 0.01 -8.14
C ARG A 98 -11.87 -0.31 -8.57
N LYS A 99 -12.08 -1.47 -9.20
CA LYS A 99 -13.42 -1.94 -9.58
C LYS A 99 -14.29 -2.19 -8.36
N TRP A 100 -13.76 -2.87 -7.34
CA TRP A 100 -14.46 -3.08 -6.08
C TRP A 100 -14.79 -1.74 -5.38
N GLY A 101 -13.85 -0.81 -5.30
CA GLY A 101 -14.09 0.52 -4.74
C GLY A 101 -15.22 1.27 -5.44
N LYS A 102 -15.30 1.15 -6.78
CA LYS A 102 -16.41 1.71 -7.56
C LYS A 102 -17.76 1.08 -7.18
N THR A 103 -17.83 -0.25 -7.03
CA THR A 103 -19.09 -0.92 -6.62
C THR A 103 -19.50 -0.59 -5.20
N ARG A 104 -18.56 -0.14 -4.35
CA ARG A 104 -18.83 0.36 -3.00
C ARG A 104 -19.19 1.84 -2.93
N GLY A 105 -19.29 2.53 -4.08
CA GLY A 105 -19.68 3.93 -4.13
C GLY A 105 -18.57 4.93 -3.79
N LEU A 106 -17.29 4.52 -3.88
CA LEU A 106 -16.20 5.48 -3.73
C LEU A 106 -16.25 6.55 -4.85
N PRO A 107 -15.94 7.82 -4.55
CA PRO A 107 -15.91 8.87 -5.55
C PRO A 107 -14.99 8.52 -6.72
N GLN A 108 -15.41 8.87 -7.94
CA GLN A 108 -14.71 8.48 -9.16
C GLN A 108 -13.26 8.99 -9.16
N GLU A 109 -13.03 10.19 -8.66
CA GLU A 109 -11.72 10.82 -8.51
C GLU A 109 -10.78 10.04 -7.60
N ILE A 110 -11.31 9.29 -6.62
CA ILE A 110 -10.51 8.40 -5.76
C ILE A 110 -10.23 7.08 -6.49
N VAL A 111 -11.24 6.52 -7.14
CA VAL A 111 -11.15 5.23 -7.85
C VAL A 111 -10.13 5.27 -9.00
N VAL A 112 -10.05 6.38 -9.74
CA VAL A 112 -9.14 6.50 -10.90
C VAL A 112 -7.81 7.16 -10.58
N ARG A 113 -7.62 7.63 -9.34
CA ARG A 113 -6.41 8.34 -8.94
C ARG A 113 -5.17 7.47 -9.18
N PRO A 114 -4.17 7.92 -9.97
CA PRO A 114 -2.95 7.16 -10.17
C PRO A 114 -2.18 7.04 -8.86
N LYS A 115 -1.46 5.92 -8.67
CA LYS A 115 -0.56 5.79 -7.53
C LYS A 115 0.53 6.86 -7.61
N LYS A 116 0.73 7.59 -6.51
CA LYS A 116 1.89 8.46 -6.30
C LYS A 116 2.67 7.94 -5.12
N ALA A 117 3.97 7.70 -5.29
CA ALA A 117 4.82 7.24 -4.19
C ALA A 117 4.92 8.31 -3.10
N PHE A 118 5.01 7.88 -1.85
CA PHE A 118 4.90 8.72 -0.67
C PHE A 118 5.94 9.85 -0.64
N GLN A 119 7.19 9.56 -1.03
CA GLN A 119 8.27 10.53 -1.05
C GLN A 119 8.04 11.70 -2.02
N TYR A 120 7.28 11.46 -3.10
CA TYR A 120 6.92 12.50 -4.06
C TYR A 120 5.68 13.27 -3.64
N SER A 121 4.65 12.57 -3.14
CA SER A 121 3.39 13.21 -2.75
C SER A 121 3.55 14.11 -1.53
N THR A 122 4.48 13.80 -0.63
CA THR A 122 4.79 14.61 0.56
C THR A 122 5.81 15.73 0.28
N GLY A 123 6.43 15.74 -0.89
CA GLY A 123 7.54 16.65 -1.22
C GLY A 123 8.84 16.35 -0.46
N LEU A 124 8.93 15.24 0.27
CA LEU A 124 10.13 14.84 1.01
C LEU A 124 11.34 14.71 0.10
N GLN A 125 11.17 14.11 -1.09
CA GLN A 125 12.28 13.96 -2.04
C GLN A 125 12.88 15.32 -2.43
N LYS A 126 12.04 16.35 -2.63
CA LYS A 126 12.50 17.71 -2.95
C LYS A 126 13.32 18.31 -1.80
N LYS A 127 12.90 18.07 -0.55
CA LYS A 127 13.65 18.54 0.63
C LYS A 127 14.97 17.80 0.81
N VAL A 128 14.98 16.47 0.67
CA VAL A 128 16.20 15.66 0.77
C VAL A 128 17.22 16.08 -0.28
N ASN A 129 16.80 16.28 -1.54
CA ASN A 129 17.71 16.72 -2.59
C ASN A 129 18.32 18.11 -2.31
N LYS A 130 17.58 19.02 -1.65
CA LYS A 130 18.08 20.34 -1.24
C LYS A 130 19.06 20.30 -0.06
N MET A 131 19.07 19.23 0.73
CA MET A 131 19.98 19.06 1.87
C MET A 131 21.29 18.36 1.47
N LYS A 132 21.39 17.84 0.24
CA LYS A 132 22.62 17.25 -0.30
C LYS A 132 23.56 18.30 -0.93
N VAL A 133 23.54 19.53 -0.41
CA VAL A 133 24.50 20.59 -0.78
C VAL A 133 25.77 20.40 0.03
#